data_AF-A0A7C2U6X2-F1
#
_entry.id   AF-A0A7C2U6X2-F1
#
_cell.length_a   1.000
_cell.length_b   1.000
_cell.length_c   1.000
_cell.angle_alpha   90.00
_cell.angle_beta   90.00
_cell.angle_gamma   90.00
#
_symmetry.space_group_name_H-M   'P 1'
#
loop_
_entity.id
_entity.type
_entity.pdbx_description
1 polymer ?
#
loop_
_entity_poly.entity_id
_entity_poly.type
_entity_poly.pdbx_seq_one_letter_code
_entity_poly.pdbx_strand_id
1 'polypeptide(L)'
;MNQIKVEALESLKEVCLIPLYPLCKVSSRQIEASLPAWGKRIKQARKITEAQRADLLALLGGFAIHRVKRLTLEKLNDFFGGFKMEDTLVGKQLIDIGLRRAIFSLIEHRFGAVPVNIRRRVEKITNPKRLERIVGELLRVNDLKQLEQLISPNGKSTSRIKGKVKAQHGLSR
;
A
#
# COMPACT_ATOMS: atom_id res chain seq x y z
N MET A 1 -2.52 -23.72 -28.88
CA MET A 1 -3.99 -23.58 -28.87
C MET A 1 -4.43 -22.58 -27.81
N ASN A 2 -5.09 -21.50 -28.25
CA ASN A 2 -6.05 -20.60 -27.56
C ASN A 2 -5.90 -19.13 -28.01
N GLN A 3 -6.00 -18.90 -29.32
CA GLN A 3 -6.35 -17.58 -29.90
C GLN A 3 -7.82 -17.22 -29.59
N ILE A 4 -8.67 -18.21 -29.30
CA ILE A 4 -10.00 -18.01 -28.76
C ILE A 4 -9.85 -17.53 -27.30
N LYS A 5 -9.89 -16.21 -27.06
CA LYS A 5 -10.31 -15.57 -25.80
C LYS A 5 -10.16 -14.04 -25.78
N VAL A 6 -9.32 -13.42 -26.61
CA VAL A 6 -9.20 -11.94 -26.68
C VAL A 6 -10.25 -11.36 -27.62
N GLU A 7 -10.38 -11.92 -28.82
CA GLU A 7 -11.35 -11.48 -29.84
C GLU A 7 -12.81 -11.62 -29.38
N ALA A 8 -13.10 -12.66 -28.58
CA ALA A 8 -14.42 -12.87 -27.97
C ALA A 8 -14.75 -11.87 -26.84
N LEU A 9 -13.74 -11.25 -26.22
CA LEU A 9 -13.94 -10.19 -25.21
C LEU A 9 -13.99 -8.82 -25.88
N GLU A 10 -13.23 -8.62 -26.96
CA GLU A 10 -13.32 -7.45 -27.81
C GLU A 10 -14.71 -7.36 -28.49
N SER A 11 -15.30 -8.51 -28.86
CA SER A 11 -16.67 -8.58 -29.40
C SER A 11 -17.75 -8.25 -28.36
N LEU A 12 -17.48 -8.49 -27.07
CA LEU A 12 -18.38 -8.14 -25.96
C LEU A 12 -18.40 -6.64 -25.64
N LYS A 13 -17.52 -5.82 -26.25
CA LYS A 13 -17.39 -4.37 -26.01
C LYS A 13 -17.21 -3.98 -24.53
N GLU A 14 -16.96 -4.93 -23.63
CA GLU A 14 -16.63 -4.67 -22.24
C GLU A 14 -15.14 -4.42 -22.09
N VAL A 15 -14.71 -3.25 -22.58
CA VAL A 15 -13.35 -2.70 -22.47
C VAL A 15 -12.83 -2.74 -21.02
N CYS A 16 -13.74 -2.78 -20.04
CA CYS A 16 -13.49 -2.79 -18.61
C CYS A 16 -12.83 -4.09 -18.09
N LEU A 17 -13.00 -5.23 -18.75
CA LEU A 17 -12.54 -6.54 -18.23
C LEU A 17 -11.23 -7.04 -18.85
N ILE A 18 -10.82 -6.47 -20.00
CA ILE A 18 -9.57 -6.83 -20.69
C ILE A 18 -8.32 -6.70 -19.79
N PRO A 19 -8.17 -5.66 -18.94
CA PRO A 19 -7.00 -5.53 -18.06
C PRO A 19 -6.93 -6.57 -16.93
N LEU A 20 -8.05 -7.22 -16.60
CA LEU A 20 -8.14 -8.22 -15.52
C LEU A 20 -7.95 -9.65 -16.04
N TYR A 21 -7.89 -9.86 -17.35
CA TYR A 21 -7.82 -11.19 -17.94
C TYR A 21 -6.48 -11.95 -17.76
N PRO A 22 -5.30 -11.31 -17.61
CA PRO A 22 -4.05 -12.05 -17.46
C PRO A 22 -3.73 -12.36 -15.99
N LEU A 23 -4.67 -12.94 -15.23
CA LEU A 23 -4.47 -13.16 -13.79
C LEU A 23 -3.50 -14.30 -13.44
N CYS A 24 -3.09 -15.18 -14.36
CA CYS A 24 -2.25 -16.34 -13.98
C CYS A 24 -1.10 -16.72 -14.93
N LYS A 25 -0.95 -16.10 -16.11
CA LYS A 25 -0.01 -16.62 -17.15
C LYS A 25 1.00 -15.62 -17.71
N VAL A 26 0.99 -14.38 -17.24
CA VAL A 26 1.84 -13.31 -17.77
C VAL A 26 2.93 -12.95 -16.75
N SER A 27 4.17 -12.84 -17.23
CA SER A 27 5.32 -12.48 -16.39
C SER A 27 5.21 -11.04 -15.90
N SER A 28 5.82 -10.72 -14.74
CA SER A 28 5.83 -9.34 -14.21
C SER A 28 6.40 -8.33 -15.21
N ARG A 29 7.41 -8.73 -16.01
CA ARG A 29 8.01 -7.89 -17.05
C ARG A 29 7.02 -7.56 -18.17
N GLN A 30 6.23 -8.53 -18.61
CA GLN A 30 5.20 -8.32 -19.62
C GLN A 30 4.03 -7.48 -19.09
N ILE A 31 3.65 -7.67 -17.82
CA ILE A 31 2.67 -6.82 -17.14
C ILE A 31 3.16 -5.36 -17.15
N GLU A 32 4.39 -5.11 -16.69
CA GLU A 32 4.99 -3.78 -16.65
C GLU A 32 5.01 -3.11 -18.03
N ALA A 33 5.39 -3.83 -19.08
CA ALA A 33 5.37 -3.32 -20.45
C ALA A 33 3.95 -3.04 -20.99
N SER A 34 2.92 -3.74 -20.49
CA SER A 34 1.54 -3.60 -20.97
C SER A 34 0.74 -2.52 -20.23
N LEU A 35 1.18 -2.11 -19.03
CA LEU A 35 0.46 -1.15 -18.18
C LEU A 35 0.12 0.17 -18.88
N PRO A 36 1.02 0.83 -19.62
CA PRO A 36 0.68 2.08 -20.30
C PRO A 36 -0.44 1.89 -21.33
N ALA A 37 -0.40 0.78 -22.08
CA ALA A 37 -1.41 0.49 -23.09
C ALA A 37 -2.78 0.20 -22.47
N TRP A 38 -2.82 -0.55 -21.36
CA TRP A 38 -4.06 -0.80 -20.63
C TRP A 38 -4.63 0.47 -20.00
N GLY A 39 -3.79 1.29 -19.37
CA GLY A 39 -4.19 2.60 -18.84
C GLY A 39 -4.78 3.51 -19.93
N LYS A 40 -4.13 3.56 -21.10
CA LYS A 40 -4.63 4.31 -22.27
C LYS A 40 -6.01 3.82 -22.73
N ARG A 41 -6.22 2.49 -22.81
CA ARG A 41 -7.52 1.91 -23.19
C ARG A 41 -8.62 2.30 -22.20
N ILE A 42 -8.35 2.22 -20.90
CA ILE A 42 -9.30 2.65 -19.87
C ILE A 42 -9.61 4.15 -20.02
N LYS A 43 -8.59 5.00 -20.24
CA LYS A 43 -8.77 6.45 -20.46
C LYS A 43 -9.52 6.83 -21.73
N GLN A 44 -9.47 5.99 -22.77
CA GLN A 44 -10.12 6.25 -24.05
C GLN A 44 -11.50 5.58 -24.19
N ALA A 45 -11.91 4.80 -23.18
CA ALA A 45 -13.22 4.16 -23.17
C ALA A 45 -14.33 5.23 -23.17
N ARG A 46 -15.19 5.18 -24.19
CA ARG A 46 -16.27 6.15 -24.44
C ARG A 46 -17.56 5.88 -23.65
N LYS A 47 -17.73 4.65 -23.15
CA LYS A 47 -18.97 4.18 -22.48
C LYS A 47 -18.77 3.95 -20.98
N ILE A 48 -17.96 4.79 -20.32
CA ILE A 48 -17.79 4.75 -18.87
C ILE A 48 -17.77 6.18 -18.33
N THR A 49 -18.29 6.34 -17.12
CA THR A 49 -18.21 7.59 -16.36
C THR A 49 -16.79 7.84 -15.87
N GLU A 50 -16.48 9.08 -15.48
CA GLU A 50 -15.18 9.41 -14.86
C GLU A 50 -14.94 8.66 -13.55
N ALA A 51 -15.99 8.43 -12.76
CA ALA A 51 -15.90 7.61 -11.54
C ALA A 51 -15.51 6.16 -11.86
N GLN A 52 -16.18 5.53 -12.82
CA GLN A 52 -15.84 4.18 -13.27
C GLN A 52 -14.44 4.11 -13.88
N ARG A 53 -14.02 5.17 -14.60
CA ARG A 53 -12.67 5.28 -15.15
C ARG A 53 -11.62 5.31 -14.04
N ALA A 54 -11.86 6.10 -12.99
CA ALA A 54 -11.00 6.18 -11.82
C ALA A 54 -10.92 4.82 -11.10
N ASP A 55 -12.04 4.14 -10.90
CA ASP A 55 -12.09 2.81 -10.27
C ASP A 55 -11.32 1.76 -11.08
N LEU A 56 -11.49 1.74 -12.40
CA LEU A 56 -10.77 0.81 -13.28
C LEU A 56 -9.25 1.05 -13.28
N LEU A 57 -8.83 2.32 -13.33
CA LEU A 57 -7.41 2.67 -13.20
C LEU A 57 -6.87 2.24 -11.82
N ALA A 58 -7.67 2.41 -10.78
CA ALA A 58 -7.27 2.04 -9.43
C ALA A 58 -7.16 0.52 -9.23
N LEU A 59 -8.10 -0.26 -9.78
CA LEU A 59 -8.04 -1.72 -9.81
C LEU A 59 -6.84 -2.22 -10.60
N LEU A 60 -6.58 -1.63 -11.77
CA LEU A 60 -5.40 -1.95 -12.57
C LEU A 60 -4.11 -1.65 -11.81
N GLY A 61 -4.07 -0.52 -11.12
CA GLY A 61 -2.96 -0.13 -10.28
C GLY A 61 -2.69 -1.09 -9.13
N GLY A 62 -3.75 -1.53 -8.43
CA GLY A 62 -3.65 -2.54 -7.39
C GLY A 62 -3.13 -3.87 -7.88
N PHE A 63 -3.63 -4.33 -9.03
CA PHE A 63 -3.14 -5.54 -9.69
C PHE A 63 -1.65 -5.41 -10.04
N ALA A 64 -1.25 -4.28 -10.62
CA ALA A 64 0.13 -4.02 -11.02
C ALA A 64 1.09 -4.05 -9.83
N ILE A 65 0.77 -3.32 -8.75
CA ILE A 65 1.57 -3.29 -7.52
C ILE A 65 1.67 -4.69 -6.89
N HIS A 66 0.59 -5.47 -6.92
CA HIS A 66 0.60 -6.83 -6.38
C HIS A 66 1.53 -7.77 -7.18
N ARG A 67 1.55 -7.67 -8.51
CA ARG A 67 2.27 -8.60 -9.40
C ARG A 67 3.68 -8.15 -9.76
N VAL A 68 3.95 -6.85 -9.75
CA VAL A 68 5.23 -6.26 -10.12
C VAL A 68 5.84 -5.66 -8.85
N LYS A 69 6.55 -6.50 -8.09
CA LYS A 69 7.07 -6.15 -6.74
C LYS A 69 7.96 -4.90 -6.71
N ARG A 70 8.55 -4.50 -7.83
CA ARG A 70 9.44 -3.32 -7.96
C ARG A 70 8.71 -2.05 -8.40
N LEU A 71 7.40 -2.15 -8.67
CA LEU A 71 6.61 -1.02 -9.16
C LEU A 71 6.29 -0.09 -8.00
N THR A 72 6.68 1.18 -8.13
CA THR A 72 6.37 2.23 -7.17
C THR A 72 5.05 2.90 -7.52
N LEU A 73 4.40 3.53 -6.53
CA LEU A 73 3.18 4.30 -6.76
C LEU A 73 3.41 5.45 -7.74
N GLU A 74 4.56 6.11 -7.65
CA GLU A 74 4.99 7.16 -8.58
C GLU A 74 5.03 6.67 -10.03
N LYS A 75 5.74 5.56 -10.30
CA LYS A 75 5.77 4.94 -11.64
C LYS A 75 4.39 4.55 -12.14
N LEU A 76 3.52 4.10 -11.23
CA LEU A 76 2.14 3.75 -11.56
C LEU A 76 1.34 5.00 -12.00
N ASN A 77 1.46 6.09 -11.24
CA ASN A 77 0.82 7.37 -11.55
C ASN A 77 1.32 7.89 -12.91
N ASP A 78 2.62 7.75 -13.21
CA ASP A 78 3.21 8.11 -14.50
C ASP A 78 2.65 7.27 -15.65
N PHE A 79 2.56 5.95 -15.49
CA PHE A 79 1.95 5.06 -16.49
C PHE A 79 0.49 5.43 -16.77
N PHE A 80 -0.20 5.96 -15.78
CA PHE A 80 -1.56 6.46 -15.90
C PHE A 80 -1.60 7.97 -16.11
N GLY A 81 -0.55 8.58 -16.68
CA GLY A 81 -0.48 9.98 -17.10
C GLY A 81 -0.84 10.97 -16.00
N GLY A 82 -0.23 10.84 -14.83
CA GLY A 82 -0.42 11.71 -13.68
C GLY A 82 -1.68 11.42 -12.86
N PHE A 83 -2.36 10.30 -13.10
CA PHE A 83 -3.52 9.91 -12.29
C PHE A 83 -3.05 9.60 -10.86
N LYS A 84 -3.52 10.40 -9.90
CA LYS A 84 -3.17 10.26 -8.48
C LYS A 84 -3.94 9.11 -7.87
N MET A 85 -3.34 7.92 -7.90
CA MET A 85 -3.91 6.71 -7.31
C MET A 85 -4.26 6.91 -5.84
N GLU A 86 -3.44 7.66 -5.10
CA GLU A 86 -3.65 8.03 -3.70
C GLU A 86 -4.97 8.76 -3.42
N ASP A 87 -5.59 9.39 -4.43
CA ASP A 87 -6.87 10.09 -4.26
C ASP A 87 -8.07 9.14 -4.32
N THR A 88 -7.88 7.94 -4.89
CA THR A 88 -8.92 6.92 -5.05
C THR A 88 -9.13 6.07 -3.79
N LEU A 89 -10.33 5.51 -3.61
CA LEU A 89 -10.60 4.60 -2.50
C LEU A 89 -9.69 3.36 -2.55
N VAL A 90 -9.55 2.76 -3.73
CA VAL A 90 -8.70 1.58 -3.94
C VAL A 90 -7.23 1.90 -3.69
N GLY A 91 -6.73 3.06 -4.14
CA GLY A 91 -5.36 3.48 -3.86
C GLY A 91 -5.10 3.73 -2.38
N LYS A 92 -6.04 4.36 -1.67
CA LYS A 92 -5.97 4.50 -0.19
C LYS A 92 -5.93 3.13 0.49
N GLN A 93 -6.76 2.18 0.06
CA GLN A 93 -6.75 0.81 0.58
C GLN A 93 -5.43 0.09 0.31
N LEU A 94 -4.84 0.27 -0.87
CA LEU A 94 -3.54 -0.33 -1.22
C LEU A 94 -2.40 0.25 -0.38
N ILE A 95 -2.38 1.57 -0.17
CA ILE A 95 -1.42 2.25 0.71
C ILE A 95 -1.56 1.70 2.12
N ASP A 96 -2.79 1.60 2.64
CA ASP A 96 -3.06 1.05 3.97
C ASP A 96 -2.57 -0.40 4.12
N ILE A 97 -2.86 -1.27 3.14
CA ILE A 97 -2.38 -2.66 3.12
C ILE A 97 -0.85 -2.69 3.09
N GLY A 98 -0.23 -1.84 2.26
CA GLY A 98 1.20 -1.71 2.12
C GLY A 98 1.87 -1.29 3.43
N LEU A 99 1.35 -0.26 4.09
CA LEU A 99 1.86 0.23 5.37
C LEU A 99 1.73 -0.81 6.48
N ARG A 100 0.59 -1.51 6.59
CA ARG A 100 0.42 -2.59 7.57
C ARG A 100 1.40 -3.74 7.32
N ARG A 101 1.60 -4.13 6.05
CA ARG A 101 2.62 -5.14 5.68
C ARG A 101 4.03 -4.70 6.05
N ALA A 102 4.38 -3.44 5.80
CA ALA A 102 5.67 -2.88 6.18
C ALA A 102 5.87 -2.93 7.70
N ILE A 103 4.86 -2.53 8.47
CA ILE A 103 4.87 -2.63 9.94
C ILE A 103 5.14 -4.06 10.39
N PHE A 104 4.39 -5.04 9.88
CA PHE A 104 4.57 -6.44 10.26
C PHE A 104 5.93 -6.99 9.88
N SER A 105 6.39 -6.72 8.66
CA SER A 105 7.71 -7.14 8.19
C SER A 105 8.84 -6.54 9.04
N LEU A 106 8.75 -5.26 9.40
CA LEU A 106 9.74 -4.60 10.27
C LEU A 106 9.73 -5.18 11.69
N ILE A 107 8.56 -5.50 12.23
CA ILE A 107 8.47 -6.14 13.56
C ILE A 107 9.08 -7.54 13.51
N GLU A 108 8.75 -8.31 12.48
CA GLU A 108 9.26 -9.68 12.29
C GLU A 108 10.79 -9.67 12.16
N HIS A 109 11.32 -8.79 11.30
CA HIS A 109 12.75 -8.64 11.11
C HIS A 109 13.49 -8.19 12.38
N ARG A 110 12.89 -7.32 13.21
CA ARG A 110 13.58 -6.74 14.38
C ARG A 110 13.39 -7.52 15.68
N PHE A 111 12.23 -8.14 15.85
CA PHE A 111 11.82 -8.76 17.11
C PHE A 111 11.45 -10.25 16.95
N GLY A 112 11.63 -10.83 15.76
CA GLY A 112 11.35 -12.23 15.48
C GLY A 112 9.91 -12.43 15.00
N ALA A 113 8.97 -12.69 15.91
CA ALA A 113 7.57 -12.92 15.55
C ALA A 113 6.70 -11.70 15.87
N VAL A 114 5.65 -11.44 15.07
CA VAL A 114 4.67 -10.38 15.36
C VAL A 114 3.69 -10.86 16.44
N PRO A 115 3.68 -10.27 17.65
CA PRO A 115 2.73 -10.66 18.69
C PRO A 115 1.27 -10.43 18.27
N VAL A 116 0.38 -11.36 18.62
CA VAL A 116 -1.04 -11.34 18.19
C VAL A 116 -1.76 -10.07 18.64
N ASN A 117 -1.46 -9.58 19.84
CA ASN A 117 -2.01 -8.34 20.39
C ASN A 117 -1.57 -7.12 19.56
N ILE A 118 -0.31 -7.07 19.12
CA ILE A 118 0.22 -6.01 18.25
C ILE A 118 -0.44 -6.07 16.87
N ARG A 119 -0.52 -7.27 16.28
CA ARG A 119 -1.19 -7.49 14.98
C ARG A 119 -2.62 -6.93 14.99
N ARG A 120 -3.44 -7.33 15.96
CA ARG A 120 -4.82 -6.87 16.12
C ARG A 120 -4.92 -5.35 16.29
N ARG A 121 -3.98 -4.72 16.98
CA ARG A 121 -3.99 -3.26 17.18
C ARG A 121 -3.65 -2.52 15.89
N VAL A 122 -2.66 -2.98 15.12
CA VAL A 122 -2.29 -2.38 13.83
C VAL A 122 -3.42 -2.51 12.81
N GLU A 123 -4.09 -3.66 12.77
CA GLU A 123 -5.26 -3.89 11.89
C GLU A 123 -6.42 -2.92 12.19
N LYS A 124 -6.61 -2.53 13.46
CA LYS A 124 -7.63 -1.56 13.88
C LYS A 124 -7.29 -0.10 13.57
N ILE A 125 -6.07 0.21 13.11
CA ILE A 125 -5.70 1.58 12.74
C ILE A 125 -6.30 1.89 11.37
N THR A 126 -7.24 2.83 11.35
CA THR A 126 -7.91 3.30 10.12
C THR A 126 -7.31 4.57 9.52
N ASN A 127 -6.42 5.25 10.25
CA ASN A 127 -5.79 6.49 9.80
C ASN A 127 -4.44 6.20 9.11
N PRO A 128 -4.30 6.46 7.79
CA PRO A 128 -3.07 6.17 7.04
C PRO A 128 -1.84 6.93 7.58
N LYS A 129 -1.99 8.22 7.93
CA LYS A 129 -0.90 9.03 8.50
C LYS A 129 -0.37 8.45 9.81
N ARG A 130 -1.24 7.78 10.58
CA ARG A 130 -0.82 7.09 11.80
C ARG A 130 -0.01 5.83 11.48
N LEU A 131 -0.37 5.08 10.44
CA LEU A 131 0.40 3.93 9.96
C LEU A 131 1.77 4.37 9.45
N GLU A 132 1.85 5.42 8.62
CA GLU A 132 3.12 6.01 8.13
C GLU A 132 4.05 6.40 9.28
N ARG A 133 3.49 7.09 10.28
CA ARG A 133 4.24 7.48 11.47
C ARG A 133 4.77 6.27 12.23
N ILE A 134 3.98 5.21 12.37
CA ILE A 134 4.42 3.98 13.02
C ILE A 134 5.57 3.34 12.23
N VAL A 135 5.50 3.29 10.90
CA VAL A 135 6.61 2.80 10.05
C VAL A 135 7.89 3.61 10.29
N GLY A 136 7.81 4.94 10.30
CA GLY A 136 8.97 5.80 10.51
C GLY A 136 9.57 5.69 11.92
N GLU A 137 8.73 5.58 12.95
CA GLU A 137 9.16 5.44 14.35
C GLU A 137 9.60 4.00 14.69
N LEU A 138 9.15 3.01 13.93
CA LEU A 138 9.50 1.60 14.12
C LEU A 138 10.99 1.33 14.01
N LEU A 139 11.77 2.19 13.35
CA LEU A 139 13.24 2.08 13.30
C LEU A 139 13.91 2.58 14.59
N ARG A 140 13.23 3.38 15.40
CA ARG A 140 13.76 4.03 16.61
C ARG A 140 13.40 3.33 17.92
N VAL A 141 12.38 2.48 17.87
CA VAL A 141 11.91 1.71 19.01
C VAL A 141 12.95 0.62 19.38
N ASN A 142 13.27 0.43 20.65
CA ASN A 142 14.28 -0.56 21.05
C ASN A 142 13.70 -1.92 21.47
N ASP A 143 12.42 -1.96 21.83
CA ASP A 143 11.77 -3.15 22.37
C ASP A 143 10.27 -3.19 22.06
N LEU A 144 9.65 -4.35 22.28
CA LEU A 144 8.22 -4.54 22.03
C LEU A 144 7.32 -3.70 22.95
N LYS A 145 7.76 -3.32 24.16
CA LYS A 145 6.95 -2.48 25.07
C LYS A 145 6.81 -1.06 24.53
N GLN A 146 7.91 -0.48 24.04
CA GLN A 146 7.91 0.82 23.37
C GLN A 146 7.07 0.79 22.09
N LEU A 147 7.11 -0.32 21.34
CA LEU A 147 6.25 -0.51 20.17
C LEU A 147 4.77 -0.54 20.54
N GLU A 148 4.40 -1.25 21.61
CA GLU A 148 3.02 -1.27 22.10
C GLU A 148 2.53 0.12 22.50
N GLN A 149 3.39 0.94 23.11
CA GLN A 149 3.06 2.34 23.42
C GLN A 149 2.82 3.16 22.16
N LEU A 150 3.68 3.01 21.15
CA LEU A 150 3.56 3.70 19.86
C LEU A 150 2.25 3.35 19.13
N ILE A 151 1.83 2.09 19.17
CA ILE A 151 0.63 1.59 18.49
C ILE A 151 -0.65 1.82 19.33
N SER A 152 -0.53 2.14 20.61
CA SER A 152 -1.69 2.43 21.48
C SER A 152 -2.46 3.67 21.00
N PRO A 153 -3.78 3.77 21.24
CA PRO A 153 -4.63 4.89 20.78
C PRO A 153 -4.08 6.28 21.13
N ASN A 154 -3.38 6.36 22.27
CA ASN A 154 -2.77 7.58 22.81
C ASN A 154 -1.24 7.64 22.61
N GLY A 155 -0.69 6.86 21.68
CA GLY A 155 0.75 6.74 21.46
C GLY A 155 1.43 8.09 21.21
N LYS A 156 2.19 8.57 22.19
CA LYS A 156 2.99 9.80 22.08
C LYS A 156 4.25 9.50 21.28
N SER A 157 4.75 10.51 20.56
CA SER A 157 6.01 10.38 19.82
C SER A 157 7.15 10.09 20.78
N THR A 158 8.02 9.14 20.43
CA THR A 158 9.26 8.85 21.15
C THR A 158 10.16 10.09 21.24
N SER A 159 10.04 11.04 20.30
CA SER A 159 10.75 12.33 20.34
C SER A 159 10.43 13.22 21.56
N ARG A 160 9.40 12.92 22.36
CA ARG A 160 9.12 13.62 23.63
C ARG A 160 9.67 12.93 24.89
N ILE A 161 10.26 11.74 24.78
CA ILE A 161 10.67 10.94 25.95
C ILE A 161 12.10 11.30 26.43
N LYS A 162 12.84 12.17 25.73
CA LYS A 162 14.19 12.64 26.17
C LYS A 162 14.21 13.77 27.22
N GLY A 163 13.09 14.08 27.88
CA GLY A 163 12.96 15.30 28.71
C GLY A 163 12.77 15.11 30.22
N LYS A 164 12.95 13.92 30.80
CA LYS A 164 12.89 13.73 32.28
C LYS A 164 13.85 12.65 32.76
N VAL A 165 15.15 12.91 32.65
CA VAL A 165 16.12 12.37 33.62
C VAL A 165 16.37 13.50 34.60
N LYS A 166 15.60 13.54 35.70
CA LYS A 166 15.89 14.44 36.83
C LYS A 166 17.21 13.99 37.42
N ALA A 167 18.17 14.90 37.44
CA ALA A 167 19.38 14.81 38.24
C ALA A 167 19.00 14.50 39.70
N GLN A 168 19.39 13.32 40.17
CA GLN A 168 19.62 13.06 41.59
C GLN A 168 21.13 13.02 41.79
N HIS A 169 21.75 14.19 41.87
CA HIS A 169 23.06 14.38 42.47
C HIS A 169 22.99 15.63 43.33
N GLY A 170 23.32 15.47 44.61
CA GLY A 170 23.52 16.58 45.53
C GLY A 170 22.74 16.42 46.84
N LEU A 171 23.42 15.83 47.83
CA LEU A 171 23.70 16.41 49.16
C LEU A 171 23.58 15.34 50.25
N SER A 172 24.68 14.66 50.54
CA SER A 172 25.00 14.27 51.91
C SER A 172 26.18 15.13 52.35
N ARG A 173 25.95 15.88 53.43
CA ARG A 173 26.99 16.51 54.24
C ARG A 173 27.74 15.46 55.05
#